data_AF-M5XKZ0-F1
#
_entry.id   AF-M5XKZ0-F1
#
_cell.length_a   1.000
_cell.length_b   1.000
_cell.length_c   1.000
_cell.angle_alpha   90.00
_cell.angle_beta   90.00
_cell.angle_gamma   90.00
#
_symmetry.space_group_name_H-M   'P 1'
#
loop_
_entity.id
_entity.type
_entity.pdbx_description
1 polymer ?
#
loop_
_entity_poly.entity_id
_entity_poly.type
_entity_poly.pdbx_seq_one_letter_code
_entity_poly.pdbx_strand_id
1 'polypeptide(L)'
;MAAELGKKEEILKVKVTNKTHVKPNKKIADLAVEEGTSALKDLIPYNGILNLEGIHRPLLALQLTKLKDGLAIGCAFNHAILDGTSTWHFMSSWAEICNGSKSISAEPFLDRTQARNTRVKLDLSPPPSNGDASSNAKADPNLRERVFRFSEAAIDKIKSTINANAPSDGSKPFSTFQSLSVHIWRHVTKARHLKPEDYTVFTVFADCRKRVDPPMPDTYFGNLIQAVFTVTAAGLLSANSPEFGASMIQKAIEAHNSKAIDERNKEWEKSPKIFEFKDAGVNCVAVGSSPRFRVYEVDFGWGKPEGVRSGSNNRFDGMVYLYQGKSGGRSIDVEISLEAPTMEKLEKDESFVLIGN
;
A
#
# COMPACT_ATOMS: atom_id res chain seq x y z
N MET A 1 4.87 48.60 8.83
CA MET A 1 5.86 48.23 7.78
C MET A 1 5.50 46.85 7.29
N ALA A 2 4.76 46.80 6.17
CA ALA A 2 4.44 45.58 5.48
C ALA A 2 5.72 45.06 4.81
N ALA A 3 6.20 43.89 5.23
CA ALA A 3 7.27 43.20 4.53
C ALA A 3 6.64 42.29 3.48
N GLU A 4 6.85 42.64 2.22
CA GLU A 4 6.52 41.84 1.05
C GLU A 4 7.10 40.43 1.19
N LEU A 5 6.24 39.45 1.48
CA LEU A 5 6.52 38.05 1.20
C LEU A 5 6.37 37.85 -0.31
N GLY A 6 7.41 38.23 -1.03
CA GLY A 6 7.56 37.93 -2.45
C GLY A 6 7.41 36.42 -2.67
N LYS A 7 6.30 36.04 -3.29
CA LYS A 7 6.11 34.70 -3.87
C LYS A 7 7.19 34.48 -4.93
N LYS A 8 8.30 33.89 -4.54
CA LYS A 8 9.13 33.15 -5.49
C LYS A 8 8.40 31.83 -5.73
N GLU A 9 7.63 31.78 -6.80
CA GLU A 9 7.29 30.52 -7.45
C GLU A 9 8.63 29.89 -7.85
N GLU A 10 9.15 28.98 -7.03
CA GLU A 10 10.18 28.05 -7.48
C GLU A 10 9.53 27.23 -8.60
N ILE A 11 9.82 27.63 -9.83
CA ILE A 11 9.50 26.86 -11.04
C ILE A 11 10.03 25.45 -10.79
N LEU A 12 9.11 24.49 -10.64
CA LEU A 12 9.40 23.06 -10.63
C LEU A 12 10.35 22.77 -11.79
N LYS A 13 11.63 22.47 -11.49
CA LYS A 13 12.60 22.08 -12.51
C LYS A 13 12.25 20.68 -12.98
N VAL A 14 11.37 20.59 -13.98
CA VAL A 14 11.06 19.34 -14.68
C VAL A 14 12.27 18.98 -15.54
N LYS A 15 13.05 18.00 -15.09
CA LYS A 15 14.14 17.44 -15.88
C LYS A 15 13.61 16.29 -16.73
N VAL A 16 13.36 16.55 -18.00
CA VAL A 16 13.06 15.50 -18.97
C VAL A 16 14.36 14.86 -19.43
N THR A 17 14.51 13.55 -19.22
CA THR A 17 15.64 12.78 -19.74
C THR A 17 15.12 11.68 -20.66
N ASN A 18 15.53 11.72 -21.93
CA ASN A 18 15.28 10.61 -22.85
C ASN A 18 16.34 9.54 -22.60
N LYS A 19 15.92 8.41 -22.03
CA LYS A 19 16.75 7.23 -21.83
C LYS A 19 16.02 6.00 -22.39
N THR A 20 16.55 5.41 -23.45
CA THR A 20 16.07 4.15 -24.03
C THR A 20 16.69 2.97 -23.29
N HIS A 21 16.13 2.61 -22.13
CA HIS A 21 16.59 1.45 -21.34
C HIS A 21 15.70 0.22 -21.48
N VAL A 22 14.52 0.33 -22.11
CA VAL A 22 13.59 -0.79 -22.27
C VAL A 22 13.71 -1.37 -23.68
N LYS A 23 13.87 -2.70 -23.78
CA LYS A 23 13.89 -3.41 -25.06
C LYS A 23 12.61 -3.06 -25.85
N PRO A 24 12.69 -2.60 -27.11
CA PRO A 24 11.57 -2.07 -27.88
C PRO A 24 10.48 -3.09 -28.28
N ASN A 25 10.45 -4.28 -27.66
CA ASN A 25 9.61 -5.42 -28.08
C ASN A 25 8.62 -5.94 -27.02
N LYS A 26 8.54 -5.35 -25.81
CA LYS A 26 7.53 -5.77 -24.81
C LYS A 26 6.12 -5.39 -25.28
N LYS A 27 5.17 -6.31 -25.14
CA LYS A 27 3.73 -6.10 -25.31
C LYS A 27 3.05 -5.86 -23.97
N ILE A 28 1.84 -5.31 -23.99
CA ILE A 28 0.97 -5.20 -22.81
C ILE A 28 0.79 -6.56 -22.12
N ALA A 29 0.51 -7.63 -22.88
CA ALA A 29 0.26 -8.96 -22.33
C ALA A 29 1.46 -9.52 -21.54
N ASP A 30 2.68 -9.15 -21.92
CA ASP A 30 3.91 -9.55 -21.23
C ASP A 30 4.03 -8.90 -19.82
N LEU A 31 3.24 -7.85 -19.56
CA LEU A 31 3.19 -7.12 -18.29
C LEU A 31 1.97 -7.49 -17.43
N ALA A 32 1.01 -8.21 -18.00
CA ALA A 32 -0.24 -8.59 -17.34
C ALA A 32 -0.12 -9.92 -16.55
N VAL A 33 1.08 -10.51 -16.50
CA VAL A 33 1.35 -11.78 -15.82
C VAL A 33 1.06 -11.64 -14.33
N GLU A 34 0.47 -12.69 -13.74
CA GLU A 34 0.16 -12.77 -12.31
C GLU A 34 1.42 -12.94 -11.44
N GLU A 35 2.56 -13.18 -12.07
CA GLU A 35 3.80 -13.58 -11.45
C GLU A 35 4.87 -12.48 -11.51
N GLY A 36 5.19 -11.90 -10.36
CA GLY A 36 6.37 -11.05 -10.18
C GLY A 36 6.29 -9.63 -10.76
N THR A 37 6.93 -8.66 -10.10
CA THR A 37 7.18 -7.31 -10.64
C THR A 37 8.50 -7.17 -11.37
N SER A 38 9.26 -8.24 -11.55
CA SER A 38 10.56 -8.20 -12.25
C SER A 38 10.45 -7.61 -13.66
N ALA A 39 9.36 -7.94 -14.38
CA ALA A 39 9.06 -7.39 -15.69
C ALA A 39 8.80 -5.88 -15.68
N LEU A 40 8.37 -5.33 -14.53
CA LEU A 40 8.04 -3.92 -14.30
C LEU A 40 9.24 -3.08 -13.87
N LYS A 41 10.34 -3.69 -13.38
CA LYS A 41 11.51 -2.96 -12.89
C LYS A 41 12.05 -1.96 -13.91
N ASP A 42 12.13 -2.35 -15.18
CA ASP A 42 12.62 -1.46 -16.25
C ASP A 42 11.63 -0.33 -16.61
N LEU A 43 10.37 -0.44 -16.18
CA LEU A 43 9.29 0.50 -16.49
C LEU A 43 9.10 1.56 -15.42
N ILE A 44 9.63 1.34 -14.22
CA ILE A 44 9.44 2.21 -13.05
C ILE A 44 10.76 2.93 -12.75
N PRO A 45 10.79 4.27 -12.69
CA PRO A 45 11.99 4.98 -12.28
C PRO A 45 12.26 4.77 -10.79
N TYR A 46 13.49 5.02 -10.35
CA TYR A 46 13.86 5.06 -8.92
C TYR A 46 13.60 3.76 -8.13
N ASN A 47 13.81 2.59 -8.75
CA ASN A 47 13.89 1.33 -7.98
C ASN A 47 15.06 1.36 -7.00
N GLY A 48 14.82 0.90 -5.77
CA GLY A 48 15.84 0.82 -4.72
C GLY A 48 16.29 2.17 -4.14
N ILE A 49 15.62 3.27 -4.51
CA ILE A 49 15.92 4.61 -3.98
C ILE A 49 15.16 4.81 -2.67
N LEU A 50 15.86 5.28 -1.64
CA LEU A 50 15.27 5.53 -0.33
C LEU A 50 14.54 6.87 -0.30
N ASN A 51 13.47 6.98 0.49
CA ASN A 51 12.74 8.25 0.69
C ASN A 51 13.67 9.39 1.16
N LEU A 52 14.71 9.07 1.95
CA LEU A 52 15.67 10.06 2.44
C LEU A 52 16.47 10.72 1.30
N GLU A 53 16.69 10.02 0.19
CA GLU A 53 17.40 10.60 -0.96
C GLU A 53 16.61 11.73 -1.64
N GLY A 54 15.32 11.91 -1.30
CA GLY A 54 14.51 13.05 -1.72
C GLY A 54 15.04 14.43 -1.26
N ILE A 55 16.03 14.47 -0.36
CA ILE A 55 16.73 15.72 -0.01
C ILE A 55 17.55 16.24 -1.19
N HIS A 56 18.03 15.35 -2.07
CA HIS A 56 18.90 15.69 -3.20
C HIS A 56 18.35 15.23 -4.56
N ARG A 57 17.22 14.53 -4.57
CA ARG A 57 16.56 14.01 -5.77
C ARG A 57 15.13 14.56 -5.89
N PRO A 58 14.59 14.67 -7.12
CA PRO A 58 13.17 14.89 -7.33
C PRO A 58 12.27 13.97 -6.48
N LEU A 59 11.19 14.53 -5.94
CA LEU A 59 10.22 13.78 -5.11
C LEU A 59 9.17 13.03 -5.94
N LEU A 60 9.13 13.30 -7.25
CA LEU A 60 8.35 12.59 -8.25
C LEU A 60 9.23 12.34 -9.47
N ALA A 61 9.29 11.09 -9.91
CA ALA A 61 9.85 10.71 -11.20
C ALA A 61 8.81 9.94 -12.02
N LEU A 62 8.72 10.28 -13.30
CA LEU A 62 7.78 9.68 -14.25
C LEU A 62 8.57 9.07 -15.42
N GLN A 63 8.15 7.91 -15.89
CA GLN A 63 8.67 7.26 -17.08
C GLN A 63 7.53 6.83 -17.99
N LEU A 64 7.50 7.37 -19.22
CA LEU A 64 6.59 6.93 -20.27
C LEU A 64 7.34 5.96 -21.18
N THR A 65 6.86 4.72 -21.27
CA THR A 65 7.49 3.68 -22.07
C THR A 65 6.54 3.22 -23.16
N LYS A 66 6.90 3.49 -24.42
CA LYS A 66 6.18 2.95 -25.58
C LYS A 66 6.39 1.44 -25.66
N LEU A 67 5.30 0.69 -25.70
CA LEU A 67 5.25 -0.76 -25.93
C LEU A 67 4.92 -1.04 -27.40
N LYS A 68 4.98 -2.31 -27.81
CA LYS A 68 4.64 -2.72 -29.18
C LYS A 68 3.17 -2.40 -29.53
N ASP A 69 2.28 -2.56 -28.57
CA ASP A 69 0.83 -2.47 -28.70
C ASP A 69 0.21 -1.53 -27.66
N GLY A 70 1.00 -0.66 -27.03
CA GLY A 70 0.49 0.26 -26.01
C GLY A 70 1.52 1.18 -25.36
N LEU A 71 1.20 1.65 -24.16
CA LEU A 71 2.00 2.57 -23.36
C LEU A 71 2.00 2.11 -21.90
N ALA A 72 3.16 2.14 -21.25
CA ALA A 72 3.28 2.01 -19.80
C ALA A 72 3.69 3.33 -19.17
N ILE A 73 3.05 3.69 -18.06
CA ILE A 73 3.39 4.86 -17.24
C ILE A 73 3.95 4.35 -15.90
N GLY A 74 5.24 4.53 -15.70
CA GLY A 74 5.91 4.27 -14.43
C GLY A 74 5.99 5.53 -13.59
N CYS A 75 5.53 5.45 -12.35
CA CYS A 75 5.57 6.56 -11.39
C CYS A 75 6.37 6.15 -10.15
N ALA A 76 7.25 7.03 -9.69
CA ALA A 76 7.91 6.90 -8.40
C ALA A 76 7.67 8.18 -7.59
N PHE A 77 6.89 8.03 -6.51
CA PHE A 77 6.61 9.08 -5.55
C PHE A 77 7.47 8.88 -4.30
N ASN A 78 8.00 9.96 -3.75
CA ASN A 78 8.59 9.93 -2.43
C ASN A 78 7.46 9.87 -1.39
N HIS A 79 7.37 8.74 -0.67
CA HIS A 79 6.27 8.50 0.25
C HIS A 79 6.35 9.41 1.50
N ALA A 80 7.45 10.13 1.75
CA ALA A 80 7.53 11.10 2.83
C ALA A 80 6.58 12.30 2.62
N ILE A 81 6.24 12.63 1.38
CA ILE A 81 5.39 13.80 1.08
C ILE A 81 3.93 13.48 0.83
N LEU A 82 3.55 12.24 0.55
CA LEU A 82 2.18 11.87 0.23
C LEU A 82 1.89 10.39 0.54
N ASP A 83 0.63 10.10 0.88
CA ASP A 83 0.10 8.74 1.03
C ASP A 83 -0.64 8.26 -0.24
N GLY A 84 -1.23 7.07 -0.18
CA GLY A 84 -2.01 6.50 -1.29
C GLY A 84 -3.19 7.38 -1.72
N THR A 85 -3.90 8.00 -0.78
CA THR A 85 -5.03 8.90 -1.08
C THR A 85 -4.54 10.11 -1.89
N SER A 86 -3.45 10.74 -1.46
CA SER A 86 -2.85 11.86 -2.18
C SER A 86 -2.19 11.46 -3.49
N THR A 87 -1.65 10.24 -3.59
CA THR A 87 -1.12 9.67 -4.85
C THR A 87 -2.22 9.62 -5.91
N TRP A 88 -3.37 9.03 -5.58
CA TRP A 88 -4.47 8.87 -6.53
C TRP A 88 -5.24 10.16 -6.77
N HIS A 89 -5.25 11.10 -5.82
CA HIS A 89 -5.66 12.49 -6.09
C HIS A 89 -4.79 13.08 -7.20
N PHE A 90 -3.46 13.06 -7.06
CA PHE A 90 -2.55 13.58 -8.08
C PHE A 90 -2.78 12.91 -9.45
N MET A 91 -2.89 11.57 -9.49
CA MET A 91 -3.08 10.84 -10.74
C MET A 91 -4.39 11.21 -11.44
N SER A 92 -5.50 11.30 -10.70
CA SER A 92 -6.80 11.70 -11.26
C SER A 92 -6.79 13.14 -11.76
N SER A 93 -6.23 14.07 -10.98
CA SER A 93 -6.09 15.47 -11.39
C SER A 93 -5.22 15.62 -12.64
N TRP A 94 -4.14 14.85 -12.75
CA TRP A 94 -3.30 14.85 -13.94
C TRP A 94 -4.05 14.32 -15.17
N ALA A 95 -4.79 13.23 -15.01
CA ALA A 95 -5.64 12.67 -16.06
C ALA A 95 -6.73 13.66 -16.54
N GLU A 96 -7.39 14.38 -15.64
CA GLU A 96 -8.39 15.41 -15.99
C GLU A 96 -7.79 16.51 -16.87
N ILE A 97 -6.59 17.00 -16.51
CA ILE A 97 -5.88 18.01 -17.29
C ILE A 97 -5.51 17.47 -18.67
N CYS A 98 -5.02 16.22 -18.75
CA CYS A 98 -4.70 15.57 -20.03
C CYS A 98 -5.92 15.41 -20.95
N ASN A 99 -7.12 15.27 -20.38
CA ASN A 99 -8.39 15.26 -21.14
C ASN A 99 -8.90 16.66 -21.51
N GLY A 100 -8.12 17.71 -21.29
CA GLY A 100 -8.48 19.08 -21.66
C GLY A 100 -9.37 19.79 -20.63
N SER A 101 -9.50 19.26 -19.41
CA SER A 101 -10.16 20.00 -18.34
C SER A 101 -9.37 21.28 -18.01
N LYS A 102 -10.08 22.40 -17.87
CA LYS A 102 -9.48 23.70 -17.54
C LYS A 102 -9.07 23.82 -16.07
N SER A 103 -9.66 22.99 -15.22
CA SER A 103 -9.42 22.92 -13.78
C SER A 103 -9.57 21.49 -13.30
N ILE A 104 -8.99 21.18 -12.14
CA ILE A 104 -9.16 19.87 -11.51
C ILE A 104 -10.47 19.85 -10.71
N SER A 105 -11.11 18.68 -10.62
CA SER A 105 -12.41 18.55 -9.96
C SER A 105 -12.34 18.72 -8.43
N ALA A 106 -11.16 18.51 -7.85
CA ALA A 106 -10.93 18.61 -6.42
C ALA A 106 -9.60 19.32 -6.16
N GLU A 107 -9.65 20.53 -5.64
CA GLU A 107 -8.46 21.28 -5.26
C GLU A 107 -7.80 20.65 -4.01
N PRO A 108 -6.47 20.43 -4.02
CA PRO A 108 -5.79 19.84 -2.88
C PRO A 108 -5.77 20.81 -1.70
N PHE A 109 -6.12 20.31 -0.52
CA PHE A 109 -5.94 21.05 0.72
C PHE A 109 -4.48 20.88 1.19
N LEU A 110 -3.73 21.99 1.19
CA LEU A 110 -2.26 21.98 1.35
C LEU A 110 -1.76 22.40 2.74
N ASP A 111 -2.64 22.83 3.66
CA ASP A 111 -2.23 23.22 5.01
C ASP A 111 -1.87 21.99 5.85
N ARG A 112 -0.60 21.59 5.77
CA ARG A 112 -0.06 20.44 6.52
C ARG A 112 -0.02 20.67 8.03
N THR A 113 -0.09 21.92 8.49
CA THR A 113 -0.04 22.23 9.93
C THR A 113 -1.27 21.73 10.67
N GLN A 114 -2.41 21.57 9.97
CA GLN A 114 -3.62 20.95 10.52
C GLN A 114 -3.46 19.47 10.84
N ALA A 115 -2.63 18.76 10.06
CA ALA A 115 -2.34 17.35 10.36
C ALA A 115 -1.37 17.24 11.53
N ARG A 116 -0.36 18.12 11.54
CA ARG A 116 0.64 18.16 12.58
C ARG A 116 1.42 19.48 12.54
N ASN A 117 1.44 20.20 13.66
CA ASN A 117 2.16 21.47 13.79
C ASN A 117 3.50 21.35 14.57
N THR A 118 3.89 20.14 14.97
CA THR A 118 5.15 19.91 15.70
C THR A 118 6.29 19.69 14.72
N ARG A 119 7.40 20.41 14.92
CA ARG A 119 8.67 20.12 14.24
C ARG A 119 9.53 19.25 15.13
N VAL A 120 9.71 17.99 14.75
CA VAL A 120 10.59 17.05 15.45
C VAL A 120 11.89 16.91 14.68
N LYS A 121 13.02 17.06 15.37
CA LYS A 121 14.33 16.77 14.78
C LYS A 121 14.50 15.25 14.71
N LEU A 122 14.59 14.73 13.50
CA LEU A 122 14.99 13.35 13.25
C LEU A 122 16.48 13.35 12.91
N ASP A 123 17.27 12.60 13.68
CA ASP A 123 18.68 12.42 13.35
C ASP A 123 18.80 11.38 12.23
N LEU A 124 19.08 11.88 11.05
CA LEU A 124 19.24 11.08 9.84
C LEU A 124 20.72 10.72 9.76
N SER A 125 21.12 9.66 10.44
CA SER A 125 22.43 9.06 10.17
C SER A 125 22.49 8.71 8.68
N PRO A 126 23.55 9.10 7.95
CA PRO A 126 23.70 8.70 6.56
C PRO A 126 23.55 7.18 6.46
N PRO A 127 22.91 6.64 5.41
CA PRO A 127 22.95 5.21 5.18
C PRO A 127 24.43 4.79 5.18
N PRO A 128 24.80 3.67 5.83
CA PRO A 128 26.17 3.19 5.81
C PRO A 128 26.67 3.20 4.38
N SER A 129 27.80 3.89 4.15
CA SER A 129 28.45 3.94 2.84
C SER A 129 28.59 2.52 2.31
N ASN A 130 28.26 2.31 1.03
CA ASN A 130 28.30 1.03 0.30
C ASN A 130 29.70 0.36 0.36
N GLY A 131 30.06 -0.16 1.53
CA GLY A 131 31.38 -0.66 1.89
C GLY A 131 31.36 -1.54 3.14
N ASP A 132 30.37 -1.37 4.04
CA ASP A 132 30.15 -2.24 5.21
C ASP A 132 28.94 -3.16 5.07
N ALA A 133 28.50 -3.44 3.84
CA ALA A 133 27.50 -4.47 3.55
C ALA A 133 28.07 -5.91 3.60
N SER A 134 29.14 -6.14 4.36
CA SER A 134 29.77 -7.46 4.50
C SER A 134 30.19 -7.77 5.93
N SER A 135 29.22 -8.09 6.80
CA SER A 135 29.41 -9.09 7.86
C SER A 135 28.09 -9.40 8.60
N ASN A 136 27.09 -9.91 7.86
CA ASN A 136 25.82 -10.56 8.32
C ASN A 136 24.55 -10.11 7.58
N ALA A 137 24.66 -9.56 6.36
CA ALA A 137 23.49 -9.45 5.50
C ALA A 137 23.03 -10.88 5.18
N LYS A 138 21.97 -11.34 5.88
CA LYS A 138 21.20 -12.51 5.43
C LYS A 138 20.92 -12.26 3.95
N ALA A 139 21.16 -13.27 3.10
CA ALA A 139 20.78 -13.20 1.71
C ALA A 139 19.36 -12.63 1.63
N ASP A 140 19.16 -11.61 0.78
CA ASP A 140 17.85 -11.01 0.59
C ASP A 140 16.86 -12.17 0.35
N PRO A 141 15.84 -12.35 1.21
CA PRO A 141 14.98 -13.51 1.11
C PRO A 141 14.44 -13.58 -0.31
N ASN A 142 14.43 -14.78 -0.90
CA ASN A 142 13.90 -14.98 -2.24
C ASN A 142 12.38 -14.72 -2.20
N LEU A 143 11.99 -13.46 -2.34
CA LEU A 143 10.60 -13.02 -2.29
C LEU A 143 9.95 -13.30 -3.65
N ARG A 144 8.82 -14.00 -3.60
CA ARG A 144 7.92 -14.18 -4.74
C ARG A 144 6.72 -13.25 -4.57
N GLU A 145 6.36 -12.59 -5.65
CA GLU A 145 5.19 -11.72 -5.72
C GLU A 145 4.15 -12.38 -6.61
N ARG A 146 2.90 -12.40 -6.15
CA ARG A 146 1.78 -13.01 -6.87
C ARG A 146 0.53 -12.16 -6.76
N VAL A 147 -0.23 -12.09 -7.85
CA VAL A 147 -1.55 -11.47 -7.88
C VAL A 147 -2.62 -12.55 -7.87
N PHE A 148 -3.38 -12.61 -6.78
CA PHE A 148 -4.55 -13.47 -6.63
C PHE A 148 -5.81 -12.67 -6.94
N ARG A 149 -6.59 -13.12 -7.92
CA ARG A 149 -7.82 -12.41 -8.33
C ARG A 149 -9.03 -13.00 -7.64
N PHE A 150 -9.66 -12.22 -6.76
CA PHE A 150 -10.90 -12.60 -6.10
C PHE A 150 -12.09 -12.01 -6.86
N SER A 151 -12.91 -12.90 -7.43
CA SER A 151 -14.18 -12.52 -8.07
C SER A 151 -15.17 -11.96 -7.05
N GLU A 152 -16.22 -11.26 -7.51
CA GLU A 152 -17.28 -10.81 -6.60
C GLU A 152 -17.90 -11.96 -5.82
N ALA A 153 -18.17 -13.09 -6.50
CA ALA A 153 -18.73 -14.28 -5.87
C ALA A 153 -17.81 -14.85 -4.78
N ALA A 154 -16.49 -14.88 -5.02
CA ALA A 154 -15.52 -15.31 -4.01
C ALA A 154 -15.50 -14.34 -2.81
N ILE A 155 -15.49 -13.03 -3.06
CA ILE A 155 -15.55 -12.01 -2.00
C ILE A 155 -16.84 -12.13 -1.17
N ASP A 156 -17.98 -12.31 -1.82
CA ASP A 156 -19.27 -12.45 -1.15
C ASP A 156 -19.33 -13.75 -0.34
N LYS A 157 -18.76 -14.85 -0.86
CA LYS A 157 -18.65 -16.14 -0.14
C LYS A 157 -17.75 -16.04 1.09
N ILE A 158 -16.58 -15.40 0.99
CA ILE A 158 -15.69 -15.15 2.13
C ILE A 158 -16.44 -14.33 3.18
N LYS A 159 -17.04 -13.22 2.77
CA LYS A 159 -17.75 -12.32 3.67
C LYS A 159 -18.95 -12.99 4.34
N SER A 160 -19.76 -13.74 3.60
CA SER A 160 -20.93 -14.41 4.16
C SER A 160 -20.53 -15.52 5.14
N THR A 161 -19.49 -16.29 4.82
CA THR A 161 -18.97 -17.35 5.68
C THR A 161 -18.47 -16.78 7.01
N ILE A 162 -17.70 -15.70 6.98
CA ILE A 162 -17.18 -15.04 8.18
C ILE A 162 -18.29 -14.32 8.97
N ASN A 163 -19.37 -13.90 8.32
CA ASN A 163 -20.50 -13.29 9.05
C ASN A 163 -21.53 -14.32 9.55
N ALA A 164 -21.41 -15.60 9.18
CA ALA A 164 -22.39 -16.63 9.54
C ALA A 164 -22.47 -16.84 11.07
N ASN A 165 -21.34 -16.73 11.76
CA ASN A 165 -21.26 -16.82 13.23
C ASN A 165 -20.72 -15.54 13.86
N ALA A 166 -21.08 -14.38 13.31
CA ALA A 166 -20.69 -13.10 13.88
C ALA A 166 -21.15 -13.00 15.36
N PRO A 167 -20.37 -12.34 16.24
CA PRO A 167 -20.73 -12.21 17.64
C PRO A 167 -22.14 -11.63 17.82
N SER A 168 -22.98 -12.28 18.62
CA SER A 168 -24.35 -11.83 18.89
C SER A 168 -24.42 -10.69 19.91
N ASP A 169 -23.31 -10.00 20.16
CA ASP A 169 -23.14 -8.94 21.16
C ASP A 169 -23.61 -7.55 20.68
N GLY A 170 -24.30 -7.49 19.54
CA GLY A 170 -24.73 -6.24 18.91
C GLY A 170 -23.63 -5.54 18.10
N SER A 171 -22.46 -6.16 17.92
CA SER A 171 -21.41 -5.65 17.03
C SER A 171 -21.88 -5.57 15.57
N LYS A 172 -21.29 -4.62 14.83
CA LYS A 172 -21.57 -4.46 13.40
C LYS A 172 -21.03 -5.68 12.64
N PRO A 173 -21.73 -6.14 11.58
CA PRO A 173 -21.21 -7.18 10.70
C PRO A 173 -19.83 -6.83 10.15
N PHE A 174 -19.00 -7.85 9.94
CA PHE A 174 -17.66 -7.69 9.37
C PHE A 174 -17.75 -7.17 7.93
N SER A 175 -17.02 -6.09 7.67
CA SER A 175 -16.86 -5.53 6.34
C SER A 175 -16.15 -6.49 5.38
N THR A 176 -16.26 -6.22 4.07
CA THR A 176 -15.50 -6.92 3.04
C THR A 176 -14.00 -6.87 3.31
N PHE A 177 -13.49 -5.71 3.74
CA PHE A 177 -12.07 -5.55 4.09
C PHE A 177 -11.66 -6.47 5.25
N GLN A 178 -12.41 -6.46 6.36
CA GLN A 178 -12.11 -7.32 7.52
C GLN A 178 -12.18 -8.80 7.17
N SER A 179 -13.20 -9.19 6.39
CA SER A 179 -13.42 -10.57 5.97
C SER A 179 -12.28 -11.09 5.08
N LEU A 180 -11.92 -10.33 4.04
CA LEU A 180 -10.81 -10.69 3.16
C LEU A 180 -9.46 -10.64 3.90
N SER A 181 -9.28 -9.66 4.79
CA SER A 181 -8.06 -9.53 5.59
C SER A 181 -7.81 -10.72 6.50
N VAL A 182 -8.83 -11.18 7.24
CA VAL A 182 -8.67 -12.37 8.09
C VAL A 182 -8.48 -13.63 7.27
N HIS A 183 -9.14 -13.73 6.10
CA HIS A 183 -8.94 -14.83 5.17
C HIS A 183 -7.46 -14.92 4.76
N ILE A 184 -6.89 -13.83 4.25
CA ILE A 184 -5.47 -13.76 3.88
C ILE A 184 -4.56 -14.04 5.08
N TRP A 185 -4.81 -13.41 6.22
CA TRP A 185 -3.97 -13.56 7.40
C TRP A 185 -3.90 -15.01 7.90
N ARG A 186 -5.03 -15.71 7.93
CA ARG A 186 -5.10 -17.13 8.33
C ARG A 186 -4.37 -18.03 7.33
N HIS A 187 -4.59 -17.86 6.03
CA HIS A 187 -3.95 -18.69 5.01
C HIS A 187 -2.44 -18.45 4.92
N VAL A 188 -1.98 -17.21 5.02
CA VAL A 188 -0.53 -16.90 5.07
C VAL A 188 0.11 -17.46 6.34
N THR A 189 -0.54 -17.31 7.50
CA THR A 189 -0.05 -17.87 8.77
C THR A 189 0.06 -19.40 8.69
N LYS A 190 -0.94 -20.07 8.10
CA LYS A 190 -0.92 -21.52 7.86
C LYS A 190 0.21 -21.92 6.90
N ALA A 191 0.37 -21.20 5.79
CA ALA A 191 1.41 -21.46 4.79
C ALA A 191 2.83 -21.29 5.35
N ARG A 192 3.02 -20.45 6.38
CA ARG A 192 4.29 -20.30 7.10
C ARG A 192 4.62 -21.49 8.01
N HIS A 193 3.66 -22.36 8.34
CA HIS A 193 3.82 -23.45 9.32
C HIS A 193 4.44 -22.99 10.65
N LEU A 194 3.94 -21.87 11.16
CA LEU A 194 4.35 -21.34 12.46
C LEU A 194 4.00 -22.34 13.57
N LYS A 195 4.80 -22.36 14.63
CA LYS A 195 4.47 -23.12 15.84
C LYS A 195 3.25 -22.49 16.52
N PRO A 196 2.43 -23.26 17.25
CA PRO A 196 1.25 -22.71 17.93
C PRO A 196 1.54 -21.51 18.84
N GLU A 197 2.71 -21.48 19.48
CA GLU A 197 3.19 -20.43 20.37
C GLU A 197 3.78 -19.20 19.66
N ASP A 198 4.10 -19.29 18.37
CA ASP A 198 4.65 -18.17 17.61
C ASP A 198 3.61 -17.06 17.46
N TYR A 199 4.01 -15.80 17.62
CA TYR A 199 3.14 -14.66 17.34
C TYR A 199 3.04 -14.40 15.85
N THR A 200 1.84 -14.00 15.41
CA THR A 200 1.56 -13.48 14.07
C THR A 200 0.90 -12.12 14.20
N VAL A 201 1.27 -11.19 13.31
CA VAL A 201 0.81 -9.80 13.34
C VAL A 201 0.03 -9.50 12.06
N PHE A 202 -1.15 -8.93 12.18
CA PHE A 202 -1.85 -8.30 11.06
C PHE A 202 -1.75 -6.78 11.20
N THR A 203 -1.35 -6.11 10.12
CA THR A 203 -1.17 -4.67 10.09
C THR A 203 -2.02 -4.07 8.97
N VAL A 204 -2.74 -2.98 9.26
CA VAL A 204 -3.39 -2.16 8.24
C VAL A 204 -2.90 -0.72 8.35
N PHE A 205 -2.57 -0.10 7.21
CA PHE A 205 -2.26 1.32 7.14
C PHE A 205 -3.58 2.11 6.99
N ALA A 206 -4.09 2.65 8.09
CA ALA A 206 -5.39 3.32 8.13
C ALA A 206 -5.29 4.78 7.67
N ASP A 207 -6.21 5.20 6.80
CA ASP A 207 -6.44 6.62 6.51
C ASP A 207 -7.06 7.31 7.74
N CYS A 208 -6.36 8.31 8.26
CA CYS A 208 -6.72 9.03 9.46
C CYS A 208 -7.51 10.32 9.18
N ARG A 209 -7.74 10.72 7.91
CA ARG A 209 -8.44 11.97 7.55
C ARG A 209 -9.77 12.14 8.28
N LYS A 210 -10.59 11.08 8.31
CA LYS A 210 -11.92 11.07 8.98
C LYS A 210 -11.86 10.69 10.46
N ARG A 211 -10.67 10.44 11.01
CA ARG A 211 -10.47 9.91 12.38
C ARG A 211 -9.85 10.92 13.33
N VAL A 212 -9.14 11.91 12.81
CA VAL A 212 -8.64 13.06 13.60
C VAL A 212 -9.80 13.97 14.00
N ASP A 213 -9.58 14.79 15.03
CA ASP A 213 -10.55 15.76 15.53
C ASP A 213 -9.91 17.16 15.60
N PRO A 214 -10.39 18.14 14.81
CA PRO A 214 -11.48 18.03 13.83
C PRO A 214 -11.11 17.14 12.62
N PRO A 215 -12.09 16.54 11.93
CA PRO A 215 -11.83 15.78 10.70
C PRO A 215 -11.14 16.62 9.64
N MET A 216 -10.17 16.02 8.96
CA MET A 216 -9.43 16.64 7.87
C MET A 216 -10.27 16.60 6.57
N PRO A 217 -10.19 17.62 5.69
CA PRO A 217 -10.81 17.54 4.37
C PRO A 217 -10.38 16.29 3.59
N ASP A 218 -11.31 15.70 2.84
CA ASP A 218 -11.02 14.54 1.98
C ASP A 218 -9.93 14.87 0.94
N THR A 219 -9.78 16.15 0.58
CA THR A 219 -8.75 16.65 -0.36
C THR A 219 -7.40 16.96 0.30
N TYR A 220 -7.20 16.66 1.59
CA TYR A 220 -5.89 16.85 2.24
C TYR A 220 -4.77 16.11 1.49
N PHE A 221 -3.79 16.90 1.05
CA PHE A 221 -2.69 16.44 0.23
C PHE A 221 -1.41 16.27 1.07
N GLY A 222 -1.11 15.04 1.45
CA GLY A 222 -0.01 14.70 2.35
C GLY A 222 -0.11 13.27 2.85
N ASN A 223 0.68 12.94 3.86
CA ASN A 223 0.49 11.71 4.62
C ASN A 223 -0.43 11.99 5.79
N LEU A 224 -1.54 11.26 5.90
CA LEU A 224 -2.35 11.20 7.11
C LEU A 224 -2.77 9.76 7.35
N ILE A 225 -1.76 8.92 7.59
CA ILE A 225 -1.92 7.48 7.81
C ILE A 225 -1.23 7.05 9.10
N GLN A 226 -1.77 6.01 9.75
CA GLN A 226 -1.09 5.30 10.82
C GLN A 226 -1.29 3.79 10.70
N ALA A 227 -0.28 3.01 11.10
CA ALA A 227 -0.37 1.56 11.14
C ALA A 227 -1.21 1.09 12.34
N VAL A 228 -2.18 0.21 12.11
CA VAL A 228 -3.00 -0.41 13.16
C VAL A 228 -2.63 -1.88 13.22
N PHE A 229 -2.17 -2.31 14.40
CA PHE A 229 -1.63 -3.65 14.63
C PHE A 229 -2.64 -4.53 15.36
N THR A 230 -2.76 -5.77 14.92
CA THR A 230 -3.50 -6.84 15.58
C THR A 230 -2.55 -8.01 15.79
N VAL A 231 -2.44 -8.53 17.01
CA VAL A 231 -1.46 -9.57 17.36
C VAL A 231 -2.16 -10.74 18.04
N THR A 232 -1.82 -11.96 17.66
CA THR A 232 -2.26 -13.18 18.34
C THR A 232 -1.25 -14.30 18.14
N ALA A 233 -1.35 -15.37 18.93
CA ALA A 233 -0.58 -16.58 18.71
C ALA A 233 -1.12 -17.32 17.47
N ALA A 234 -0.22 -17.89 16.65
CA ALA A 234 -0.59 -18.61 15.44
C ALA A 234 -1.55 -19.77 15.74
N GLY A 235 -1.32 -20.50 16.84
CA GLY A 235 -2.20 -21.56 17.30
C GLY A 235 -3.62 -21.07 17.62
N LEU A 236 -3.76 -19.89 18.23
CA LEU A 236 -5.07 -19.29 18.50
C LEU A 236 -5.78 -18.88 17.22
N LEU A 237 -5.07 -18.28 16.26
CA LEU A 237 -5.63 -17.88 14.97
C LEU A 237 -6.09 -19.09 14.13
N SER A 238 -5.37 -20.20 14.21
CA SER A 238 -5.67 -21.43 13.47
C SER A 238 -6.76 -22.27 14.15
N ALA A 239 -6.73 -22.42 15.48
CA ALA A 239 -7.66 -23.28 16.21
C ALA A 239 -9.06 -22.67 16.37
N ASN A 240 -9.16 -21.34 16.39
CA ASN A 240 -10.45 -20.65 16.45
C ASN A 240 -11.06 -20.45 15.05
N SER A 241 -12.36 -20.17 15.02
CA SER A 241 -13.09 -19.89 13.80
C SER A 241 -12.62 -18.58 13.13
N PRO A 242 -12.85 -18.38 11.81
CA PRO A 242 -12.43 -17.15 11.12
C PRO A 242 -12.89 -15.84 11.80
N GLU A 243 -14.04 -15.87 12.44
CA GLU A 243 -14.69 -14.74 13.11
C GLU A 243 -13.85 -14.22 14.28
N PHE A 244 -13.10 -15.09 14.97
CA PHE A 244 -12.17 -14.68 16.02
C PHE A 244 -11.17 -13.66 15.50
N GLY A 245 -10.47 -13.99 14.40
CA GLY A 245 -9.50 -13.07 13.79
C GLY A 245 -10.17 -11.80 13.22
N ALA A 246 -11.37 -11.94 12.64
CA ALA A 246 -12.14 -10.80 12.13
C ALA A 246 -12.52 -9.83 13.25
N SER A 247 -12.96 -10.34 14.40
CA SER A 247 -13.27 -9.55 15.60
C SER A 247 -12.03 -8.85 16.15
N MET A 248 -10.86 -9.48 16.14
CA MET A 248 -9.62 -8.82 16.57
C MET A 248 -9.27 -7.64 15.66
N ILE A 249 -9.32 -7.84 14.34
CA ILE A 249 -9.08 -6.76 13.36
C ILE A 249 -10.11 -5.64 13.52
N GLN A 250 -11.39 -5.98 13.70
CA GLN A 250 -12.46 -5.00 13.90
C GLN A 250 -12.22 -4.14 15.13
N LYS A 251 -11.98 -4.78 16.28
CA LYS A 251 -11.72 -4.08 17.55
C LYS A 251 -10.50 -3.17 17.45
N ALA A 252 -9.42 -3.61 16.81
CA ALA A 252 -8.24 -2.79 16.60
C ALA A 252 -8.53 -1.55 15.73
N ILE A 253 -9.30 -1.70 14.65
CA ILE A 253 -9.69 -0.60 13.77
C ILE A 253 -10.65 0.37 14.46
N GLU A 254 -11.57 -0.12 15.28
CA GLU A 254 -12.54 0.70 16.02
C GLU A 254 -11.88 1.47 17.17
N ALA A 255 -10.90 0.87 17.86
CA ALA A 255 -10.11 1.54 18.88
C ALA A 255 -9.20 2.66 18.33
N HIS A 256 -8.92 2.66 17.02
CA HIS A 256 -8.07 3.64 16.37
C HIS A 256 -8.80 4.96 16.06
N ASN A 257 -9.17 5.68 17.11
CA ASN A 257 -9.85 6.98 17.08
C ASN A 257 -8.86 8.16 17.21
N SER A 258 -9.38 9.40 17.23
CA SER A 258 -8.58 10.64 17.35
C SER A 258 -7.61 10.61 18.52
N LYS A 259 -8.09 10.21 19.70
CA LYS A 259 -7.28 10.10 20.92
C LYS A 259 -6.10 9.13 20.72
N ALA A 260 -6.35 7.94 20.17
CA ALA A 260 -5.30 6.96 19.91
C ALA A 260 -4.26 7.47 18.88
N ILE A 261 -4.72 8.19 17.86
CA ILE A 261 -3.84 8.83 16.85
C ILE A 261 -2.92 9.86 17.52
N ASP A 262 -3.48 10.73 18.36
CA ASP A 262 -2.75 11.77 19.07
C ASP A 262 -1.75 11.22 20.08
N GLU A 263 -2.14 10.19 20.83
CA GLU A 263 -1.26 9.50 21.78
C GLU A 263 -0.04 8.91 21.07
N ARG A 264 -0.25 8.25 19.92
CA ARG A 264 0.85 7.72 19.10
C ARG A 264 1.73 8.81 18.51
N ASN A 265 1.14 9.93 18.08
CA ASN A 265 1.91 11.08 17.61
C ASN A 265 2.82 11.60 18.73
N LYS A 266 2.28 11.79 19.95
CA LYS A 266 3.05 12.22 21.13
C LYS A 266 4.14 11.23 21.53
N GLU A 267 3.88 9.93 21.43
CA GLU A 267 4.87 8.89 21.69
C GLU A 267 6.05 8.99 20.71
N TRP A 268 5.74 9.06 19.40
CA TRP A 268 6.76 9.21 18.37
C TRP A 268 7.51 10.55 18.50
N GLU A 269 6.85 11.63 18.92
CA GLU A 269 7.48 12.94 19.18
C GLU A 269 8.54 12.90 20.27
N LYS A 270 8.30 12.11 21.32
CA LYS A 270 9.23 11.95 22.43
C LYS A 270 10.47 11.14 22.04
N SER A 271 10.33 10.23 21.08
CA SER A 271 11.40 9.33 20.64
C SER A 271 11.30 9.07 19.13
N PRO A 272 11.62 10.07 18.29
CA PRO A 272 11.46 9.96 16.84
C PRO A 272 12.40 8.89 16.29
N LYS A 273 11.84 8.01 15.45
CA LYS A 273 12.60 7.00 14.71
C LYS A 273 12.11 6.88 13.27
N ILE A 274 13.00 6.41 12.40
CA ILE A 274 12.63 5.90 11.08
C ILE A 274 12.08 4.49 11.28
N PHE A 275 10.89 4.23 10.75
CA PHE A 275 10.31 2.89 10.75
C PHE A 275 10.99 2.03 9.67
N GLU A 276 11.45 0.86 10.07
CA GLU A 276 11.98 -0.18 9.19
C GLU A 276 10.94 -1.28 8.97
N PHE A 277 11.10 -2.13 7.95
CA PHE A 277 10.17 -3.24 7.70
C PHE A 277 10.05 -4.20 8.90
N LYS A 278 11.13 -4.39 9.67
CA LYS A 278 11.11 -5.21 10.89
C LYS A 278 10.16 -4.66 11.98
N ASP A 279 9.86 -3.36 11.95
CA ASP A 279 8.92 -2.73 12.88
C ASP A 279 7.45 -3.09 12.58
N ALA A 280 7.16 -3.73 11.44
CA ALA A 280 5.82 -4.21 11.11
C ALA A 280 5.35 -5.37 12.01
N GLY A 281 6.30 -6.00 12.73
CA GLY A 281 6.05 -7.12 13.63
C GLY A 281 6.52 -8.46 13.08
N VAL A 282 6.67 -9.45 13.97
CA VAL A 282 7.06 -10.81 13.60
C VAL A 282 5.94 -11.49 12.82
N ASN A 283 6.32 -12.26 11.78
CA ASN A 283 5.36 -12.98 10.92
C ASN A 283 4.22 -12.06 10.43
N CYS A 284 4.54 -10.82 10.08
CA CYS A 284 3.54 -9.82 9.74
C CYS A 284 2.79 -10.18 8.45
N VAL A 285 1.51 -9.83 8.38
CA VAL A 285 0.73 -9.68 7.15
C VAL A 285 0.24 -8.23 7.12
N ALA A 286 0.83 -7.41 6.27
CA ALA A 286 0.59 -5.98 6.23
C ALA A 286 -0.19 -5.60 4.98
N VAL A 287 -1.38 -5.03 5.16
CA VAL A 287 -2.26 -4.61 4.07
C VAL A 287 -2.10 -3.12 3.81
N GLY A 288 -1.57 -2.80 2.62
CA GLY A 288 -1.56 -1.48 2.03
C GLY A 288 -2.49 -1.38 0.82
N SER A 289 -2.53 -0.18 0.22
CA SER A 289 -3.47 0.17 -0.86
C SER A 289 -4.95 0.02 -0.45
N SER A 290 -5.85 0.31 -1.38
CA SER A 290 -7.29 0.16 -1.18
C SER A 290 -8.01 0.04 -2.53
N PRO A 291 -9.00 -0.88 -2.66
CA PRO A 291 -9.87 -0.92 -3.84
C PRO A 291 -10.65 0.39 -4.06
N ARG A 292 -10.76 1.24 -3.03
CA ARG A 292 -11.44 2.54 -3.11
C ARG A 292 -10.65 3.61 -3.87
N PHE A 293 -9.39 3.37 -4.20
CA PHE A 293 -8.62 4.30 -5.02
C PHE A 293 -9.04 4.34 -6.49
N ARG A 294 -9.92 3.42 -6.93
CA ARG A 294 -10.54 3.44 -8.27
C ARG A 294 -9.51 3.62 -9.40
N VAL A 295 -8.43 2.86 -9.30
CA VAL A 295 -7.22 3.03 -10.12
C VAL A 295 -7.47 2.92 -11.63
N TYR A 296 -8.53 2.21 -12.03
CA TYR A 296 -8.94 2.05 -13.43
C TYR A 296 -9.81 3.20 -13.96
N GLU A 297 -10.17 4.17 -13.12
CA GLU A 297 -10.89 5.39 -13.54
C GLU A 297 -9.93 6.51 -13.98
N VAL A 298 -8.61 6.33 -13.79
CA VAL A 298 -7.59 7.27 -14.26
C VAL A 298 -7.34 7.08 -15.76
N ASP A 299 -8.09 7.82 -16.58
CA ASP A 299 -7.98 7.83 -18.04
C ASP A 299 -7.24 9.09 -18.51
N PHE A 300 -6.10 8.94 -19.17
CA PHE A 300 -5.30 10.07 -19.69
C PHE A 300 -5.75 10.58 -21.07
N GLY A 301 -6.88 10.10 -21.59
CA GLY A 301 -7.37 10.34 -22.95
C GLY A 301 -7.10 9.18 -23.90
N TRP A 302 -6.58 8.06 -23.38
CA TRP A 302 -6.29 6.84 -24.15
C TRP A 302 -7.23 5.67 -23.79
N GLY A 303 -8.22 5.92 -22.93
CA GLY A 303 -9.06 4.88 -22.34
C GLY A 303 -8.56 4.44 -20.97
N LYS A 304 -9.35 3.58 -20.32
CA LYS A 304 -9.03 3.02 -19.00
C LYS A 304 -7.74 2.20 -19.04
N PRO A 305 -6.94 2.18 -17.95
CA PRO A 305 -5.75 1.35 -17.86
C PRO A 305 -6.06 -0.14 -18.09
N GLU A 306 -5.17 -0.82 -18.81
CA GLU A 306 -5.29 -2.27 -19.02
C GLU A 306 -4.84 -3.07 -17.78
N GLY A 307 -3.97 -2.48 -16.95
CA GLY A 307 -3.52 -3.04 -15.68
C GLY A 307 -2.87 -1.98 -14.80
N VAL A 308 -3.02 -2.13 -13.48
CA VAL A 308 -2.35 -1.31 -12.46
C VAL A 308 -1.63 -2.24 -11.49
N ARG A 309 -0.36 -1.97 -11.22
CA ARG A 309 0.51 -2.78 -10.36
C ARG A 309 1.39 -1.89 -9.50
N SER A 310 1.78 -2.38 -8.32
CA SER A 310 2.79 -1.71 -7.51
C SER A 310 4.20 -2.05 -8.00
N GLY A 311 5.15 -1.12 -7.79
CA GLY A 311 6.57 -1.38 -8.07
C GLY A 311 7.22 -2.32 -7.06
N SER A 312 8.53 -2.49 -7.16
CA SER A 312 9.31 -3.35 -6.25
C SER A 312 9.68 -2.67 -4.92
N ASN A 313 9.56 -1.34 -4.84
CA ASN A 313 9.80 -0.60 -3.61
C ASN A 313 8.69 -0.89 -2.57
N ASN A 314 9.04 -0.86 -1.27
CA ASN A 314 8.12 -1.11 -0.15
C ASN A 314 7.56 -2.54 -0.04
N ARG A 315 8.36 -3.54 -0.45
CA ARG A 315 8.02 -4.97 -0.31
C ARG A 315 8.87 -5.67 0.72
N PHE A 316 8.24 -6.58 1.45
CA PHE A 316 8.83 -7.48 2.43
C PHE A 316 7.95 -8.73 2.55
N ASP A 317 8.43 -9.77 3.23
CA ASP A 317 7.64 -10.98 3.48
C ASP A 317 6.35 -10.65 4.26
N GLY A 318 5.21 -10.89 3.64
CA GLY A 318 3.88 -10.61 4.20
C GLY A 318 3.25 -9.30 3.74
N MET A 319 3.88 -8.55 2.84
CA MET A 319 3.25 -7.34 2.28
C MET A 319 2.12 -7.71 1.31
N VAL A 320 0.97 -7.07 1.49
CA VAL A 320 -0.25 -7.27 0.69
C VAL A 320 -0.75 -5.91 0.17
N TYR A 321 -1.06 -5.84 -1.11
CA TYR A 321 -1.74 -4.70 -1.73
C TYR A 321 -3.09 -5.09 -2.29
N LEU A 322 -4.13 -4.33 -1.94
CA LEU A 322 -5.48 -4.51 -2.46
C LEU A 322 -5.76 -3.50 -3.57
N TYR A 323 -6.13 -4.00 -4.74
CA TYR A 323 -6.58 -3.21 -5.88
C TYR A 323 -8.01 -3.58 -6.26
N GLN A 324 -8.76 -2.64 -6.83
CA GLN A 324 -10.00 -2.99 -7.51
C GLN A 324 -9.66 -3.97 -8.65
N GLY A 325 -10.45 -5.01 -8.85
CA GLY A 325 -10.28 -5.90 -9.99
C GLY A 325 -10.62 -5.17 -11.30
N LYS A 326 -9.93 -5.52 -12.39
CA LYS A 326 -10.08 -4.86 -13.70
C LYS A 326 -11.53 -4.88 -14.22
N SER A 327 -12.26 -5.97 -13.96
CA SER A 327 -13.69 -6.10 -14.32
C SER A 327 -14.60 -5.11 -13.59
N GLY A 328 -14.08 -4.39 -12.59
CA GLY A 328 -14.82 -3.45 -11.77
C GLY A 328 -15.64 -4.13 -10.68
N GLY A 329 -16.65 -3.38 -10.21
CA GLY A 329 -17.55 -3.83 -9.15
C GLY A 329 -16.83 -4.14 -7.83
N ARG A 330 -17.16 -5.27 -7.20
CA ARG A 330 -16.59 -5.73 -5.91
C ARG A 330 -15.40 -6.68 -6.04
N SER A 331 -14.94 -6.97 -7.27
CA SER A 331 -13.77 -7.81 -7.48
C SER A 331 -12.51 -7.14 -6.93
N ILE A 332 -11.58 -7.93 -6.40
CA ILE A 332 -10.35 -7.42 -5.77
C ILE A 332 -9.16 -8.25 -6.28
N ASP A 333 -8.19 -7.55 -6.86
CA ASP A 333 -6.86 -8.10 -7.14
C ASP A 333 -6.02 -7.95 -5.87
N VAL A 334 -5.55 -9.07 -5.32
CA VAL A 334 -4.74 -9.13 -4.10
C VAL A 334 -3.32 -9.47 -4.50
N GLU A 335 -2.44 -8.48 -4.43
CA GLU A 335 -1.02 -8.65 -4.70
C GLU A 335 -0.28 -8.97 -3.39
N ILE A 336 0.40 -10.11 -3.31
CA ILE A 336 1.06 -10.61 -2.10
C ILE A 336 2.54 -10.84 -2.39
N SER A 337 3.40 -10.41 -1.48
CA SER A 337 4.84 -10.70 -1.48
C SER A 337 5.17 -11.62 -0.31
N LEU A 338 5.71 -12.81 -0.57
CA LEU A 338 6.10 -13.79 0.46
C LEU A 338 7.44 -14.43 0.11
N GLU A 339 8.12 -14.97 1.11
CA GLU A 339 9.23 -15.91 0.85
C GLU A 339 8.76 -17.08 -0.03
N ALA A 340 9.60 -17.49 -0.98
CA ALA A 340 9.23 -18.48 -1.99
C ALA A 340 8.58 -19.76 -1.42
N PRO A 341 9.09 -20.41 -0.35
CA PRO A 341 8.47 -21.61 0.20
C PRO A 341 7.07 -21.37 0.76
N THR A 342 6.82 -20.18 1.32
CA THR A 342 5.50 -19.79 1.84
C THR A 342 4.53 -19.52 0.69
N MET A 343 5.00 -18.82 -0.35
CA MET A 343 4.18 -18.57 -1.55
C MET A 343 3.75 -19.88 -2.22
N GLU A 344 4.67 -20.83 -2.40
CA GLU A 344 4.36 -22.14 -3.01
C GLU A 344 3.28 -22.92 -2.27
N LYS A 345 3.24 -22.80 -0.94
CA LYS A 345 2.22 -23.44 -0.11
C LYS A 345 0.89 -22.72 -0.22
N LEU A 346 0.90 -21.39 -0.25
CA LEU A 346 -0.30 -20.58 -0.42
C LEU A 346 -0.96 -20.81 -1.80
N GLU A 347 -0.15 -20.90 -2.87
CA GLU A 347 -0.62 -21.20 -4.23
C GLU A 347 -1.31 -22.57 -4.33
N LYS A 348 -0.92 -23.53 -3.48
CA LYS A 348 -1.50 -24.87 -3.41
C LYS A 348 -2.69 -24.97 -2.45
N ASP A 349 -3.01 -23.93 -1.69
CA ASP A 349 -4.14 -23.94 -0.76
C ASP A 349 -5.44 -23.64 -1.54
N GLU A 350 -6.15 -24.69 -1.93
CA GLU A 350 -7.44 -24.58 -2.65
C GLU A 350 -8.50 -23.78 -1.89
N SER A 351 -8.41 -23.77 -0.55
CA SER A 351 -9.31 -22.98 0.29
C SER A 351 -8.96 -21.49 0.33
N PHE A 352 -7.79 -21.09 -0.16
CA PHE A 352 -7.38 -19.69 -0.24
C PHE A 352 -8.01 -18.96 -1.44
N VAL A 353 -7.87 -19.47 -2.67
CA VAL A 353 -8.33 -18.74 -3.88
C VAL A 353 -9.82 -18.95 -4.14
N LEU A 354 -10.49 -19.87 -3.44
CA LEU A 354 -11.91 -20.21 -3.62
C LEU A 354 -12.30 -20.26 -5.11
N ILE A 355 -11.58 -21.10 -5.86
CA ILE A 355 -11.90 -21.36 -7.26
C ILE A 355 -13.34 -21.88 -7.30
N GLY A 356 -14.15 -21.29 -8.19
CA GLY A 356 -15.60 -21.44 -8.20
C GLY A 356 -16.09 -22.89 -8.09
N ASN A 357 -16.89 -23.15 -7.07
CA ASN A 357 -17.91 -24.19 -7.09
C ASN A 357 -19.25 -23.53 -7.39
#